data_AF-A0A935L906-F1
#
_entry.id   AF-A0A935L906-F1
#
_cell.length_a   1.000
_cell.length_b   1.000
_cell.length_c   1.000
_cell.angle_alpha   90.00
_cell.angle_beta   90.00
_cell.angle_gamma   90.00
#
_symmetry.space_group_name_H-M   'P 1'
#
loop_
_entity.id
_entity.type
_entity.pdbx_description
1 polymer ?
#
loop_
_entity_poly.entity_id
_entity_poly.type
_entity_poly.pdbx_seq_one_letter_code
_entity_poly.pdbx_strand_id
1 'polypeptide(L)'
;MPPDDQALVATFLRDKNFLVFSPSSYNTLGLGTTQLYNKTLVYNHKRHGLFSFGNRQFDFRVKPRFPKCLTPEFLLVDAINNLDELAEDKNQVLQMVQRKLPGFDHAKVKRAVADFASVSTKKRFMQWLNG
;
A
#
# COMPACT_ATOMS: atom_id res chain seq x y z
N MET A 1 10.55 26.16 4.89
CA MET A 1 10.16 24.92 4.19
C MET A 1 9.06 24.26 5.02
N PRO A 2 7.92 23.85 4.44
CA PRO A 2 6.91 23.11 5.21
C PRO A 2 7.55 21.85 5.83
N PRO A 3 7.06 21.38 6.98
CA PRO A 3 7.59 20.16 7.60
C PRO A 3 7.46 19.00 6.62
N ASP A 4 8.50 18.18 6.58
CA ASP A 4 8.45 16.87 5.93
C ASP A 4 7.26 16.07 6.51
N ASP A 5 6.54 15.35 5.66
CA ASP A 5 5.32 14.61 6.06
C ASP A 5 5.58 13.70 7.23
N GLN A 6 6.77 13.11 7.23
CA GLN A 6 7.22 12.23 8.29
C GLN A 6 7.28 12.97 9.64
N ALA A 7 7.80 14.20 9.69
CA ALA A 7 7.89 14.98 10.92
C ALA A 7 6.49 15.41 11.43
N LEU A 8 5.62 15.80 10.51
CA LEU A 8 4.25 16.19 10.81
C LEU A 8 3.43 15.02 11.36
N VAL A 9 3.44 13.89 10.65
CA VAL A 9 2.76 12.65 11.06
C VAL A 9 3.33 12.13 12.38
N ALA A 10 4.65 12.17 12.57
CA ALA A 10 5.29 11.75 13.82
C ALA A 10 4.82 12.58 15.02
N THR A 11 4.73 13.90 14.84
CA THR A 11 4.25 14.81 15.88
C THR A 11 2.78 14.57 16.19
N PHE A 12 1.95 14.37 15.17
CA PHE A 12 0.52 14.10 15.32
C PHE A 12 0.24 12.78 16.03
N LEU A 13 0.93 11.70 15.66
CA LEU A 13 0.79 10.38 16.28
C LEU A 13 1.51 10.26 17.62
N ARG A 14 2.43 11.20 17.93
CA ARG A 14 3.42 11.07 18.99
C ARG A 14 4.11 9.70 18.92
N ASP A 15 4.55 9.35 17.73
CA ASP A 15 5.14 8.04 17.38
C ASP A 15 6.13 8.19 16.23
N LYS A 16 7.02 7.23 16.07
CA LYS A 16 7.89 7.08 14.90
C LYS A 16 7.63 5.79 14.13
N ASN A 17 6.79 4.89 14.66
CA ASN A 17 6.43 3.63 14.03
C ASN A 17 5.16 3.78 13.19
N PHE A 18 5.35 4.27 11.96
CA PHE A 18 4.31 4.42 10.96
C PHE A 18 4.94 4.35 9.56
N LEU A 19 4.11 4.14 8.54
CA LEU A 19 4.52 4.14 7.14
C LEU A 19 3.70 5.20 6.39
N VAL A 20 4.37 6.12 5.71
CA VAL A 20 3.76 7.19 4.90
C VAL A 20 4.09 6.97 3.44
N PHE A 21 3.08 6.97 2.57
CA PHE A 21 3.29 6.87 1.12
C PHE A 21 2.07 7.35 0.33
N SER A 22 2.27 7.73 -0.93
CA SER A 22 1.17 8.00 -1.87
C SER A 22 0.74 6.71 -2.56
N PRO A 23 -0.58 6.49 -2.81
CA PRO A 23 -1.04 5.40 -3.68
C PRO A 23 -0.42 5.43 -5.08
N SER A 24 0.04 6.59 -5.57
CA SER A 24 0.78 6.67 -6.84
C SER A 24 2.10 5.88 -6.83
N SER A 25 2.58 5.44 -5.66
CA SER A 25 3.72 4.51 -5.56
C SER A 25 3.46 3.17 -6.25
N TYR A 26 2.20 2.76 -6.43
CA TYR A 26 1.85 1.55 -7.19
C TYR A 26 2.27 1.66 -8.67
N ASN A 27 2.38 2.88 -9.22
CA ASN A 27 2.78 3.10 -10.61
C ASN A 27 4.19 2.57 -10.89
N THR A 28 5.05 2.49 -9.87
CA THR A 28 6.40 1.90 -9.96
C THR A 28 6.38 0.42 -10.33
N LEU A 29 5.29 -0.28 -10.00
CA LEU A 29 5.09 -1.68 -10.35
C LEU A 29 4.60 -1.85 -11.79
N GLY A 30 4.19 -0.77 -12.46
CA GLY A 30 3.61 -0.76 -13.80
C GLY A 30 2.38 -1.68 -13.91
N LEU A 31 1.46 -1.60 -12.95
CA LEU A 31 0.22 -2.38 -12.91
C LEU A 31 -0.89 -1.85 -13.84
N GLY A 32 -0.55 -0.93 -14.74
CA GLY A 32 -1.54 -0.12 -15.46
C GLY A 32 -2.11 1.01 -14.62
N THR A 33 -1.62 1.21 -13.40
CA THR A 33 -1.93 2.37 -12.57
C THR A 33 -1.13 3.57 -13.08
N THR A 34 -1.84 4.64 -13.43
CA THR A 34 -1.27 5.90 -13.89
C THR A 34 -1.84 7.09 -13.14
N GLN A 35 -2.83 6.85 -12.27
CA GLN A 35 -3.50 7.90 -11.54
C GLN A 35 -2.54 8.62 -10.58
N LEU A 36 -2.60 9.94 -10.62
CA LEU A 36 -1.99 10.81 -9.62
C LEU A 36 -3.00 11.00 -8.48
N TYR A 37 -2.68 10.40 -7.33
CA TYR A 37 -3.51 10.48 -6.14
C TYR A 37 -3.07 11.69 -5.30
N ASN A 38 -3.97 12.65 -5.14
CA ASN A 38 -3.77 13.78 -4.23
C ASN A 38 -4.11 13.42 -2.77
N LYS A 39 -3.68 12.23 -2.32
CA LYS A 39 -3.85 11.75 -0.94
C LYS A 39 -2.61 10.98 -0.50
N THR A 40 -2.32 11.03 0.81
CA THR A 40 -1.22 10.29 1.43
C THR A 40 -1.78 9.25 2.39
N LEU A 41 -1.38 7.98 2.23
CA LEU A 41 -1.72 6.92 3.18
C LEU A 41 -0.75 6.95 4.36
N VAL A 42 -1.28 6.78 5.58
CA VAL A 42 -0.49 6.70 6.81
C VAL A 42 -0.87 5.44 7.58
N TYR A 43 -0.07 4.39 7.44
CA TYR A 43 -0.28 3.15 8.19
C TYR A 43 0.36 3.29 9.56
N ASN A 44 -0.42 3.04 10.61
CA ASN A 44 0.00 3.26 11.99
C ASN A 44 -0.77 2.34 12.95
N HIS A 45 -0.52 2.45 14.25
CA HIS A 45 -1.17 1.62 15.28
C HIS A 45 -2.14 2.39 16.20
N LYS A 46 -2.33 3.70 16.00
CA LYS A 46 -2.91 4.61 16.99
C LYS A 46 -4.17 5.35 16.55
N ARG A 47 -4.29 5.70 15.28
CA ARG A 47 -5.32 6.61 14.75
C ARG A 47 -5.81 6.12 13.39
N HIS A 48 -7.12 6.22 13.20
CA HIS A 48 -7.78 5.99 11.93
C HIS A 48 -8.58 7.24 11.54
N GLY A 49 -8.68 7.52 10.24
CA GLY A 49 -9.52 8.59 9.70
C GLY A 49 -8.79 9.49 8.71
N LEU A 50 -9.55 10.41 8.11
CA LEU A 50 -9.04 11.42 7.20
C LEU A 50 -8.66 12.68 7.98
N PHE A 51 -7.43 13.15 7.80
CA PHE A 51 -6.92 14.37 8.42
C PHE A 51 -6.29 15.26 7.36
N SER A 52 -6.50 16.56 7.48
CA SER A 52 -5.91 17.56 6.58
C SER A 52 -4.90 18.41 7.33
N PHE A 53 -3.72 18.56 6.75
CA PHE A 53 -2.71 19.48 7.25
C PHE A 53 -2.36 20.47 6.14
N GLY A 54 -2.83 21.70 6.26
CA GLY A 54 -2.83 22.66 5.15
C GLY A 54 -3.65 22.12 3.97
N ASN A 55 -3.07 22.13 2.77
CA ASN A 55 -3.74 21.70 1.54
C ASN A 55 -3.57 20.21 1.23
N ARG A 56 -3.06 19.43 2.20
CA ARG A 56 -2.71 18.02 2.02
C ARG A 56 -3.64 17.13 2.81
N GLN A 57 -4.18 16.11 2.15
CA GLN A 57 -5.05 15.12 2.76
C GLN A 57 -4.27 13.84 3.10
N PHE A 58 -4.44 13.38 4.34
CA PHE A 58 -3.84 12.17 4.87
C PHE A 58 -4.94 11.21 5.30
N ASP A 59 -4.81 9.96 4.88
CA ASP A 59 -5.70 8.87 5.23
C ASP A 59 -4.97 7.93 6.18
N PHE A 60 -5.28 8.08 7.46
CA PHE A 60 -4.68 7.30 8.54
C PHE A 60 -5.39 5.97 8.66
N ARG A 61 -4.64 4.88 8.57
CA ARG A 61 -5.16 3.51 8.69
C ARG A 61 -4.46 2.78 9.82
N VAL A 62 -5.27 2.24 10.72
CA VAL A 62 -4.76 1.32 11.73
C VAL A 62 -4.52 -0.03 11.07
N LYS A 63 -3.25 -0.41 10.95
CA LYS A 63 -2.84 -1.70 10.38
C LYS A 63 -2.03 -2.44 11.45
N PRO A 64 -2.31 -3.72 11.72
CA PRO A 64 -1.57 -4.48 12.73
C PRO A 64 -0.11 -4.71 12.34
N ARG A 65 0.21 -4.67 11.04
CA ARG A 65 1.54 -4.86 10.47
C ARG A 65 1.70 -4.01 9.21
N PHE A 66 2.90 -3.46 9.04
CA PHE A 66 3.38 -2.78 7.83
C PHE A 66 4.93 -2.79 7.86
N PRO A 67 5.61 -2.72 6.72
CA PRO A 67 7.07 -2.70 6.69
C PRO A 67 7.62 -1.34 7.12
N LYS A 68 8.90 -1.30 7.52
CA LYS A 68 9.61 -0.05 7.84
C LYS A 68 9.86 0.84 6.63
N CYS A 69 9.99 0.24 5.45
CA CYS A 69 10.22 0.93 4.17
C CYS A 69 9.39 0.22 3.08
N LEU A 70 9.04 0.96 2.03
CA LEU A 70 8.34 0.38 0.88
C LEU A 70 9.23 -0.62 0.16
N THR A 71 8.63 -1.74 -0.22
CA THR A 71 9.23 -2.74 -1.10
C THR A 71 8.27 -3.02 -2.24
N PRO A 72 8.77 -3.43 -3.43
CA PRO A 72 7.91 -3.80 -4.54
C PRO A 72 6.89 -4.88 -4.16
N GLU A 73 7.30 -5.88 -3.37
CA GLU A 73 6.44 -6.97 -2.93
C GLU A 73 5.35 -6.51 -1.95
N PHE A 74 5.68 -5.59 -1.04
CA PHE A 74 4.67 -4.97 -0.18
C PHE A 74 3.66 -4.16 -1.00
N LEU A 75 4.14 -3.31 -1.92
CA LEU A 75 3.27 -2.49 -2.76
C LEU A 75 2.35 -3.36 -3.63
N LEU A 76 2.84 -4.51 -4.10
CA LEU A 76 2.05 -5.46 -4.88
C LEU A 76 0.88 -6.03 -4.05
N VAL A 77 1.18 -6.47 -2.83
CA VAL A 77 0.16 -6.99 -1.89
C VAL A 77 -0.81 -5.89 -1.48
N ASP A 78 -0.30 -4.69 -1.22
CA ASP A 78 -1.09 -3.57 -0.73
C ASP A 78 -2.01 -2.97 -1.81
N ALA A 79 -1.58 -2.96 -3.08
CA ALA A 79 -2.45 -2.61 -4.20
C ALA A 79 -3.70 -3.50 -4.25
N ILE A 80 -3.55 -4.80 -3.99
CA ILE A 80 -4.70 -5.73 -3.93
C ILE A 80 -5.52 -5.57 -2.66
N ASN A 81 -4.88 -5.28 -1.51
CA ASN A 81 -5.60 -4.98 -0.27
C ASN A 81 -6.51 -3.75 -0.39
N ASN A 82 -6.13 -2.77 -1.20
CA ASN A 82 -6.85 -1.51 -1.39
C ASN A 82 -7.50 -1.41 -2.78
N LEU A 83 -7.67 -2.54 -3.48
CA LEU A 83 -8.15 -2.60 -4.87
C LEU A 83 -9.48 -1.89 -5.07
N ASP A 84 -10.36 -1.93 -4.07
CA ASP A 84 -11.69 -1.31 -4.14
C ASP A 84 -11.66 0.22 -4.12
N GLU A 85 -10.53 0.82 -3.76
CA GLU A 85 -10.34 2.26 -3.68
C GLU A 85 -9.46 2.84 -4.79
N LEU A 86 -8.94 1.97 -5.67
CA LEU A 86 -8.21 2.40 -6.84
C LEU A 86 -9.19 2.99 -7.86
N ALA A 87 -8.77 4.03 -8.56
CA ALA A 87 -9.52 4.62 -9.66
C ALA A 87 -9.49 3.71 -10.92
N GLU A 88 -8.48 2.85 -11.00
CA GLU A 88 -8.29 1.89 -12.09
C GLU A 88 -9.33 0.75 -12.09
N ASP A 89 -9.58 0.17 -13.26
CA ASP A 89 -10.43 -1.01 -13.38
C ASP A 89 -9.84 -2.19 -12.60
N LYS A 90 -10.64 -2.75 -11.69
CA LYS A 90 -10.20 -3.79 -10.76
C LYS A 90 -9.72 -5.03 -11.50
N ASN A 91 -10.41 -5.43 -12.57
CA ASN A 91 -10.06 -6.64 -13.31
C ASN A 91 -8.76 -6.43 -14.09
N GLN A 92 -8.53 -5.25 -14.66
CA GLN A 92 -7.28 -4.91 -15.33
C GLN A 92 -6.09 -4.93 -14.35
N VAL A 93 -6.23 -4.33 -13.16
CA VAL A 93 -5.18 -4.37 -12.14
C VAL A 93 -4.87 -5.82 -11.74
N LEU A 94 -5.90 -6.63 -11.51
CA LEU A 94 -5.74 -8.04 -11.16
C LEU A 94 -5.02 -8.86 -12.24
N GLN A 95 -5.43 -8.71 -13.50
CA GLN A 95 -4.78 -9.38 -14.63
C GLN A 95 -3.32 -8.95 -14.77
N MET A 96 -3.03 -7.66 -14.56
CA MET A 96 -1.68 -7.13 -14.65
C MET A 96 -0.78 -7.64 -13.53
N VAL A 97 -1.30 -7.72 -12.30
CA VAL A 97 -0.59 -8.33 -11.17
C VAL A 97 -0.23 -9.77 -11.49
N GLN A 98 -1.20 -10.57 -11.96
CA GLN A 98 -0.96 -11.96 -12.33
C GLN A 98 0.10 -12.09 -13.44
N ARG A 99 0.06 -11.21 -14.45
CA ARG A 99 1.04 -11.19 -15.55
C ARG A 99 2.45 -10.83 -15.08
N LYS A 100 2.58 -9.93 -14.11
CA LYS A 100 3.90 -9.47 -13.62
C LYS A 100 4.47 -10.33 -12.50
N LEU A 101 3.63 -11.09 -11.79
CA LEU A 101 4.03 -11.92 -10.66
C LEU A 101 5.27 -12.79 -10.92
N PRO A 102 5.45 -13.44 -12.10
CA PRO A 102 6.65 -14.24 -12.38
C PRO A 102 7.97 -13.46 -12.39
N GLY A 103 7.91 -12.13 -12.53
CA GLY A 103 9.10 -11.26 -12.48
C GLY A 103 9.54 -10.86 -11.08
N PHE A 104 8.78 -11.24 -10.04
CA PHE A 104 9.12 -10.95 -8.65
C PHE A 104 9.87 -12.12 -8.00
N ASP A 105 10.61 -11.83 -6.94
CA ASP A 105 11.14 -12.85 -6.04
C ASP A 105 9.97 -13.51 -5.28
N HIS A 106 9.64 -14.75 -5.66
CA HIS A 106 8.53 -15.50 -5.09
C HIS A 106 8.65 -15.70 -3.57
N ALA A 107 9.86 -15.82 -3.02
CA ALA A 107 10.05 -15.98 -1.58
C ALA A 107 9.69 -14.68 -0.84
N LYS A 108 10.09 -13.53 -1.39
CA LYS A 108 9.73 -12.22 -0.85
C LYS A 108 8.24 -11.93 -0.99
N VAL A 109 7.61 -12.29 -2.11
CA VAL A 109 6.16 -12.16 -2.29
C VAL A 109 5.40 -13.02 -1.29
N LYS A 110 5.78 -14.30 -1.14
CA LYS A 110 5.15 -15.19 -0.14
C LYS A 110 5.25 -14.63 1.27
N ARG A 111 6.39 -14.05 1.64
CA ARG A 111 6.57 -13.37 2.93
C ARG A 111 5.66 -12.14 3.06
N ALA A 112 5.66 -11.26 2.05
CA ALA A 112 4.80 -10.08 2.05
C ALA A 112 3.30 -10.43 2.14
N VAL A 113 2.86 -11.48 1.44
CA VAL A 113 1.49 -12.00 1.54
C VAL A 113 1.21 -12.52 2.94
N ALA A 114 2.10 -13.32 3.52
CA ALA A 114 1.90 -13.84 4.88
C ALA A 114 1.77 -12.71 5.92
N ASP A 115 2.61 -11.68 5.80
CA ASP A 115 2.74 -10.59 6.78
C ASP A 115 1.68 -9.49 6.63
N PHE A 116 1.29 -9.14 5.41
CA PHE A 116 0.54 -7.89 5.13
C PHE A 116 -0.78 -8.08 4.38
N ALA A 117 -1.03 -9.23 3.76
CA ALA A 117 -2.26 -9.43 3.01
C ALA A 117 -3.49 -9.62 3.92
N SER A 118 -4.61 -9.04 3.52
CA SER A 118 -5.93 -9.40 4.06
C SER A 118 -6.28 -10.86 3.73
N VAL A 119 -7.33 -11.40 4.37
CA VAL A 119 -7.76 -12.79 4.10
C VAL A 119 -8.14 -12.99 2.62
N SER A 120 -8.83 -12.04 1.99
CA SER A 120 -9.19 -12.12 0.57
C SER A 120 -7.97 -12.02 -0.34
N THR A 121 -7.05 -11.10 -0.05
CA THR A 121 -5.79 -10.96 -0.79
C THR A 121 -4.95 -12.24 -0.68
N LYS A 122 -4.85 -12.85 0.52
CA LYS A 122 -4.15 -14.13 0.72
C LYS A 122 -4.72 -15.22 -0.17
N LYS A 123 -6.05 -15.41 -0.18
CA LYS A 123 -6.72 -16.42 -1.00
C LYS A 123 -6.37 -16.24 -2.49
N ARG A 124 -6.37 -15.01 -2.95
CA ARG A 124 -6.05 -14.67 -4.34
C ARG A 124 -4.59 -14.96 -4.71
N PHE A 125 -3.63 -14.53 -3.88
CA PHE A 125 -2.22 -14.83 -4.13
C PHE A 125 -1.92 -16.33 -4.05
N MET A 126 -2.60 -17.09 -3.18
CA MET A 126 -2.46 -18.54 -3.15
C MET A 126 -2.91 -19.19 -4.47
N GLN A 127 -3.97 -18.69 -5.12
CA GLN A 127 -4.39 -19.18 -6.43
C GLN A 127 -3.34 -18.87 -7.51
N TRP A 128 -2.73 -17.69 -7.48
CA TRP A 128 -1.72 -17.29 -8.47
C TRP A 128 -0.35 -17.95 -8.27
N LEU A 129 0.03 -18.28 -7.03
CA LEU A 129 1.35 -18.85 -6.72
C LEU A 129 1.36 -20.38 -6.75
N ASN A 130 0.20 -21.03 -6.78
CA ASN A 130 0.05 -22.48 -6.82
C ASN A 130 -0.38 -23.02 -8.20
N GLY A 131 -0.72 -22.13 -9.14
CA GLY A 131 -0.99 -22.48 -10.55
C GLY A 131 0.25 -22.29 -11.39
#